data_AF-A0A1F9FQI4-F1
#
_entry.id   AF-A0A1F9FQI4-F1
#
_cell.length_a   1.000
_cell.length_b   1.000
_cell.length_c   1.000
_cell.angle_alpha   90.00
_cell.angle_beta   90.00
_cell.angle_gamma   90.00
#
_symmetry.space_group_name_H-M   'P 1'
#
loop_
_entity.id
_entity.type
_entity.pdbx_description
1 polymer ?
#
loop_
_entity_poly.entity_id
_entity_poly.type
_entity_poly.pdbx_seq_one_letter_code
_entity_poly.pdbx_strand_id
1 'polypeptide(L)'
;MRRTFPAALSAVAVCLTSALSAALCLSAATGARAQGAQRDPIVPAVGKPRVEMVFALDTTGSMGGLIDGAKRKVWYIANEVQKAKQRPEVKVGLVAYRDRGDAYVTQVLPLTADLDKVYETLMAYAADGGGDTPEDVNSALNDALTKMQWSSGKDTLKMIFLVGDAPAQTYNDTPSWKQTARAAVRKDIYINTIQCGGDPATTTTWKEIAHAAEGRFAQIAQDGGVAVAVVTPFDADLSHLARELDKTYLTYGAAPERKAKMDTRARAGALAAAPAMAPVAADRAAAKASAARSDGDDLVDLATAKGGAVRALESVSAEALPDELRGKNAEEQKKIIEGKKTKRELLQRQIVELQKKREAHIAAAAKAKPSAKDAFDAEVVDAIHAQAAEAGLSY
;
A
#
# COMPACT_ATOMS: atom_id res chain seq x y z
N MET A 1 38.24 -11.85 77.01
CA MET A 1 37.79 -12.84 78.00
C MET A 1 37.84 -14.22 77.37
N ARG A 2 38.68 -15.12 77.93
CA ARG A 2 38.71 -16.61 77.87
C ARG A 2 38.12 -17.28 76.62
N ARG A 3 38.90 -17.70 75.60
CA ARG A 3 39.81 -18.88 75.47
C ARG A 3 39.20 -20.23 75.91
N THR A 4 39.05 -21.17 74.97
CA THR A 4 39.77 -22.47 74.93
C THR A 4 39.53 -23.23 73.59
N PHE A 5 40.63 -23.57 72.91
CA PHE A 5 40.84 -24.63 71.90
C PHE A 5 41.14 -25.99 72.62
N PRO A 6 41.59 -27.12 72.00
CA PRO A 6 41.39 -27.78 70.68
C PRO A 6 41.22 -29.34 70.81
N ALA A 7 41.37 -30.07 69.68
CA ALA A 7 41.87 -31.47 69.47
C ALA A 7 40.84 -32.35 68.70
N ALA A 8 41.08 -32.95 67.53
CA ALA A 8 42.18 -33.71 66.91
C ALA A 8 42.13 -35.24 67.12
N LEU A 9 42.11 -35.95 65.98
CA LEU A 9 42.57 -37.32 65.65
C LEU A 9 41.70 -38.59 65.86
N SER A 10 41.74 -39.42 64.79
CA SER A 10 41.79 -40.90 64.75
C SER A 10 40.49 -41.69 65.05
N ALA A 11 40.18 -42.86 64.49
CA ALA A 11 40.87 -43.79 63.58
C ALA A 11 39.86 -44.86 63.05
N VAL A 12 40.18 -45.39 61.86
CA VAL A 12 40.26 -46.82 61.40
C VAL A 12 39.21 -47.89 61.80
N ALA A 13 38.89 -48.75 60.81
CA ALA A 13 38.49 -50.17 60.81
C ALA A 13 37.11 -50.43 60.13
N VAL A 14 37.04 -50.78 58.83
CA VAL A 14 37.23 -52.12 58.21
C VAL A 14 36.51 -53.26 58.96
N CYS A 15 35.44 -53.78 58.36
CA CYS A 15 35.10 -55.20 58.45
C CYS A 15 34.37 -55.67 57.17
N LEU A 16 35.00 -56.60 56.46
CA LEU A 16 34.45 -57.44 55.40
C LEU A 16 33.37 -58.38 55.97
N THR A 17 32.40 -58.84 55.16
CA THR A 17 32.39 -60.20 54.54
C THR A 17 31.07 -60.55 53.83
N SER A 18 31.18 -61.00 52.57
CA SER A 18 30.47 -62.11 51.85
C SER A 18 28.93 -62.20 51.83
N ALA A 19 28.21 -62.56 50.76
CA ALA A 19 28.49 -63.55 49.69
C ALA A 19 27.53 -63.41 48.48
N LEU A 20 28.01 -63.87 47.30
CA LEU A 20 27.37 -64.63 46.18
C LEU A 20 25.82 -64.70 46.08
N SER A 21 25.16 -64.73 44.92
CA SER A 21 25.51 -65.00 43.52
C SER A 21 24.24 -64.82 42.67
N ALA A 22 24.34 -64.30 41.44
CA ALA A 22 23.64 -64.79 40.23
C ALA A 22 23.86 -63.81 39.06
N ALA A 23 24.62 -64.26 38.07
CA ALA A 23 24.72 -63.64 36.76
C ALA A 23 23.60 -64.17 35.85
N LEU A 24 22.99 -63.32 35.02
CA LEU A 24 23.02 -63.46 33.55
C LEU A 24 22.33 -62.30 32.79
N CYS A 25 22.93 -61.98 31.65
CA CYS A 25 22.35 -61.42 30.42
C CYS A 25 22.06 -59.91 30.30
N LEU A 26 23.12 -59.21 29.92
CA LEU A 26 23.26 -58.31 28.76
C LEU A 26 21.97 -57.99 27.94
N SER A 27 21.60 -56.70 27.92
CA SER A 27 21.27 -55.99 26.69
C SER A 27 21.58 -54.51 26.87
N ALA A 28 22.52 -54.04 26.05
CA ALA A 28 22.88 -52.64 25.94
C ALA A 28 21.81 -51.89 25.13
N ALA A 29 21.27 -50.83 25.70
CA ALA A 29 20.67 -49.74 24.94
C ALA A 29 21.11 -48.43 25.58
N THR A 30 22.06 -47.77 24.93
CA THR A 30 22.56 -46.44 25.26
C THR A 30 21.45 -45.41 25.04
N GLY A 31 20.78 -45.03 26.14
CA GLY A 31 19.90 -43.86 26.16
C GLY A 31 20.72 -42.57 26.12
N ALA A 32 21.06 -42.09 24.93
CA ALA A 32 21.58 -40.75 24.73
C ALA A 32 20.47 -39.75 25.12
N ARG A 33 20.66 -39.09 26.27
CA ARG A 33 19.78 -38.04 26.78
C ARG A 33 19.94 -36.82 25.86
N ALA A 34 19.03 -36.67 24.89
CA ALA A 34 18.93 -35.48 24.07
C ALA A 34 18.66 -34.27 24.98
N GLN A 35 19.65 -33.39 25.08
CA GLN A 35 19.46 -32.07 25.68
C GLN A 35 18.40 -31.35 24.85
N GLY A 36 17.26 -31.04 25.48
CA GLY A 36 16.21 -30.27 24.86
C GLY A 36 16.75 -28.90 24.47
N ALA A 37 16.94 -28.69 23.17
CA ALA A 37 17.16 -27.37 22.61
C ALA A 37 15.96 -26.51 23.01
N GLN A 38 16.23 -25.56 23.90
CA GLN A 38 15.29 -24.52 24.29
C GLN A 38 14.99 -23.73 23.02
N ARG A 39 13.83 -24.03 22.41
CA ARG A 39 13.36 -23.32 21.22
C ARG A 39 13.03 -21.91 21.68
N ASP A 40 13.76 -20.93 21.14
CA ASP A 40 13.34 -19.53 21.23
C ASP A 40 11.86 -19.45 20.85
N PRO A 41 11.06 -18.63 21.57
CA PRO A 41 9.65 -18.47 21.22
C PRO A 41 9.57 -18.08 19.75
N ILE A 42 8.89 -18.92 18.96
CA ILE A 42 8.52 -18.59 17.59
C ILE A 42 7.60 -17.39 17.72
N VAL A 43 8.17 -16.19 17.58
CA VAL A 43 7.39 -14.99 17.28
C VAL A 43 6.65 -15.34 15.99
N PRO A 44 5.31 -15.36 15.98
CA PRO A 44 4.57 -15.57 14.75
C PRO A 44 5.12 -14.57 13.74
N ALA A 45 5.47 -15.02 12.54
CA ALA A 45 5.80 -14.11 11.46
C ALA A 45 4.60 -13.19 11.28
N VAL A 46 4.67 -11.97 11.83
CA VAL A 46 3.65 -10.94 11.65
C VAL A 46 3.57 -10.73 10.15
N GLY A 47 2.41 -11.02 9.56
CA GLY A 47 2.17 -10.76 8.14
C GLY A 47 2.49 -9.30 7.82
N LYS A 48 2.84 -9.00 6.56
CA LYS A 48 3.07 -7.61 6.16
C LYS A 48 1.85 -6.76 6.55
N PRO A 49 2.04 -5.58 7.18
CA PRO A 49 0.93 -4.68 7.47
C PRO A 49 0.12 -4.38 6.22
N ARG A 50 -1.19 -4.15 6.37
CA ARG A 50 -2.08 -3.90 5.23
C ARG A 50 -2.67 -2.51 5.34
N VAL A 51 -2.84 -1.87 4.20
CA VAL A 51 -3.55 -0.58 4.11
C VAL A 51 -4.59 -0.66 3.00
N GLU A 52 -5.83 -0.34 3.35
CA GLU A 52 -6.94 -0.23 2.42
C GLU A 52 -7.42 1.23 2.41
N MET A 53 -7.42 1.84 1.22
CA MET A 53 -7.86 3.22 1.04
C MET A 53 -8.97 3.31 0.02
N VAL A 54 -9.98 4.13 0.28
CA VAL A 54 -11.05 4.41 -0.66
C VAL A 54 -11.17 5.91 -0.86
N PHE A 55 -11.11 6.36 -2.11
CA PHE A 55 -11.31 7.76 -2.46
C PHE A 55 -12.72 7.96 -3.02
N ALA A 56 -13.56 8.68 -2.28
CA ALA A 56 -14.84 9.18 -2.77
C ALA A 56 -14.61 10.54 -3.42
N LEU A 57 -14.57 10.58 -4.76
CA LEU A 57 -14.20 11.73 -5.56
C LEU A 57 -15.42 12.33 -6.25
N ASP A 58 -15.64 13.61 -6.02
CA ASP A 58 -16.60 14.44 -6.73
C ASP A 58 -16.19 14.59 -8.20
N THR A 59 -17.10 14.25 -9.11
CA THR A 59 -16.91 14.35 -10.56
C THR A 59 -18.00 15.20 -11.23
N THR A 60 -18.62 16.10 -10.48
CA THR A 60 -19.62 17.07 -10.95
C THR A 60 -18.98 18.18 -11.77
N GLY A 61 -19.79 19.01 -12.44
CA GLY A 61 -19.31 20.11 -13.26
C GLY A 61 -18.50 21.17 -12.49
N SER A 62 -18.81 21.45 -11.22
CA SER A 62 -18.11 22.45 -10.38
C SER A 62 -16.64 22.08 -10.18
N MET A 63 -16.35 20.78 -10.14
CA MET A 63 -14.99 20.25 -10.03
C MET A 63 -14.12 20.51 -11.27
N GLY A 64 -14.62 21.10 -12.36
CA GLY A 64 -13.88 21.31 -13.61
C GLY A 64 -12.42 21.75 -13.45
N GLY A 65 -12.17 22.96 -12.96
CA GLY A 65 -10.81 23.49 -12.75
C GLY A 65 -10.03 22.82 -11.61
N LEU A 66 -10.69 21.98 -10.81
CA LEU A 66 -10.18 21.43 -9.56
C LEU A 66 -9.83 19.95 -9.68
N ILE A 67 -10.50 19.21 -10.56
CA ILE A 67 -10.50 17.74 -10.60
C ILE A 67 -9.11 17.20 -10.92
N ASP A 68 -8.34 17.86 -11.77
CA ASP A 68 -6.97 17.44 -12.08
C ASP A 68 -6.03 17.68 -10.89
N GLY A 69 -6.27 18.72 -10.09
CA GLY A 69 -5.63 18.91 -8.79
C GLY A 69 -5.96 17.77 -7.83
N ALA A 70 -7.26 17.48 -7.67
CA ALA A 70 -7.78 16.41 -6.81
C ALA A 70 -7.19 15.03 -7.19
N LYS A 71 -7.24 14.63 -8.46
CA LYS A 71 -6.67 13.38 -8.96
C LYS A 71 -5.19 13.24 -8.62
N ARG A 72 -4.41 14.32 -8.73
CA ARG A 72 -2.99 14.31 -8.38
C ARG A 72 -2.78 14.10 -6.88
N LYS A 73 -3.58 14.75 -6.04
CA LYS A 73 -3.51 14.56 -4.58
C LYS A 73 -3.94 13.17 -4.14
N VAL A 74 -5.01 12.62 -4.74
CA VAL A 74 -5.42 11.22 -4.55
C VAL A 74 -4.26 10.27 -4.89
N TRP A 75 -3.62 10.46 -6.05
CA TRP A 75 -2.48 9.64 -6.44
C TRP A 75 -1.26 9.80 -5.51
N TYR A 76 -0.99 11.03 -5.07
CA TYR A 76 0.07 11.32 -4.12
C TYR A 76 -0.14 10.57 -2.80
N ILE A 77 -1.35 10.63 -2.21
CA ILE A 77 -1.71 9.90 -0.98
C ILE A 77 -1.52 8.40 -1.15
N ALA A 78 -2.00 7.84 -2.27
CA ALA A 78 -1.86 6.42 -2.55
C ALA A 78 -0.38 5.97 -2.65
N ASN A 79 0.50 6.85 -3.13
CA ASN A 79 1.95 6.59 -3.17
C ASN A 79 2.64 6.84 -1.84
N GLU A 80 2.18 7.81 -1.05
CA GLU A 80 2.79 8.14 0.24
C GLU A 80 2.77 6.94 1.17
N VAL A 81 1.62 6.26 1.28
CA VAL A 81 1.48 5.05 2.11
C VAL A 81 2.49 3.95 1.75
N GLN A 82 2.85 3.82 0.48
CA GLN A 82 3.82 2.81 0.02
C GLN A 82 5.26 3.11 0.46
N LYS A 83 5.56 4.33 0.92
CA LYS A 83 6.89 4.71 1.41
C LYS A 83 7.19 4.20 2.82
N ALA A 84 6.20 3.71 3.56
CA ALA A 84 6.41 3.15 4.89
C ALA A 84 7.48 2.04 4.87
N LYS A 85 8.37 2.03 5.87
CA LYS A 85 9.52 1.11 5.99
C LYS A 85 9.11 -0.36 5.94
N GLN A 86 7.94 -0.67 6.48
CA GLN A 86 7.35 -2.01 6.56
C GLN A 86 6.86 -2.51 5.19
N ARG A 87 6.79 -1.65 4.16
CA ARG A 87 6.29 -1.95 2.81
C ARG A 87 4.93 -2.66 2.86
N PRO A 88 3.87 -1.97 3.35
CA PRO A 88 2.58 -2.58 3.50
C PRO A 88 1.99 -3.06 2.18
N GLU A 89 1.11 -4.06 2.26
CA GLU A 89 0.22 -4.41 1.15
C GLU A 89 -0.85 -3.33 1.04
N VAL A 90 -0.89 -2.63 -0.10
CA VAL A 90 -1.82 -1.53 -0.33
C VAL A 90 -2.91 -1.96 -1.30
N LYS A 91 -4.18 -1.74 -0.93
CA LYS A 91 -5.31 -1.78 -1.87
C LYS A 91 -5.98 -0.42 -1.92
N VAL A 92 -6.37 -0.01 -3.12
CA VAL A 92 -7.07 1.25 -3.34
C VAL A 92 -8.39 0.97 -4.06
N GLY A 93 -9.46 1.60 -3.58
CA GLY A 93 -10.77 1.66 -4.22
C GLY A 93 -11.13 3.09 -4.56
N LEU A 94 -12.03 3.27 -5.53
CA LEU A 94 -12.52 4.58 -5.96
C LEU A 94 -14.04 4.57 -5.96
N VAL A 95 -14.64 5.67 -5.53
CA VAL A 95 -16.07 5.97 -5.68
C VAL A 95 -16.16 7.35 -6.34
N ALA A 96 -16.31 7.39 -7.66
CA ALA A 96 -16.68 8.65 -8.31
C ALA A 96 -18.15 8.94 -8.03
N TYR A 97 -18.50 10.18 -7.69
CA TYR A 97 -19.89 10.55 -7.44
C TYR A 97 -20.28 11.86 -8.14
N ARG A 98 -21.55 11.92 -8.54
CA ARG A 98 -22.23 13.12 -9.03
C ARG A 98 -23.58 13.27 -8.33
N ASP A 99 -24.53 13.96 -8.96
CA ASP A 99 -25.87 14.12 -8.42
C ASP A 99 -26.91 13.18 -9.08
N ARG A 100 -28.10 13.17 -8.50
CA ARG A 100 -29.26 12.44 -8.99
C ARG A 100 -29.76 13.04 -10.29
N GLY A 101 -29.98 12.18 -11.28
CA GLY A 101 -30.39 12.59 -12.62
C GLY A 101 -29.21 12.73 -13.59
N ASP A 102 -27.97 12.69 -13.10
CA ASP A 102 -26.78 12.57 -13.93
C ASP A 102 -26.62 11.16 -14.51
N ALA A 103 -25.60 11.00 -15.36
CA ALA A 103 -25.20 9.72 -15.94
C ALA A 103 -24.96 8.61 -14.89
N TYR A 104 -24.60 9.00 -13.66
CA TYR A 104 -24.51 8.12 -12.50
C TYR A 104 -24.56 8.95 -11.21
N VAL A 105 -25.09 8.37 -10.14
CA VAL A 105 -24.92 8.91 -8.78
C VAL A 105 -23.56 8.48 -8.23
N THR A 106 -23.22 7.19 -8.36
CA THR A 106 -21.90 6.66 -7.98
C THR A 106 -21.36 5.66 -9.00
N GLN A 107 -20.04 5.64 -9.16
CA GLN A 107 -19.30 4.63 -9.91
C GLN A 107 -18.19 4.06 -9.02
N VAL A 108 -18.20 2.73 -8.83
CA VAL A 108 -17.33 2.05 -7.89
C VAL A 108 -16.23 1.26 -8.62
N LEU A 109 -14.97 1.57 -8.32
CA LEU A 109 -13.85 0.66 -8.50
C LEU A 109 -13.60 -0.05 -7.15
N PRO A 110 -13.82 -1.38 -7.06
CA PRO A 110 -13.56 -2.13 -5.83
C PRO A 110 -12.10 -2.03 -5.38
N LEU A 111 -11.86 -2.20 -4.07
CA LEU A 111 -10.51 -2.31 -3.50
C LEU A 111 -9.66 -3.31 -4.28
N THR A 112 -8.57 -2.83 -4.88
CA THR A 112 -7.64 -3.64 -5.66
C THR A 112 -6.20 -3.31 -5.35
N ALA A 113 -5.32 -4.30 -5.42
CA ALA A 113 -3.86 -4.12 -5.37
C ALA A 113 -3.28 -3.72 -6.74
N ASP A 114 -4.08 -3.74 -7.81
CA ASP A 114 -3.67 -3.28 -9.14
C ASP A 114 -3.68 -1.75 -9.19
N LEU A 115 -2.57 -1.15 -8.77
CA LEU A 115 -2.40 0.30 -8.76
C LEU A 115 -2.35 0.91 -10.17
N ASP A 116 -2.03 0.12 -11.20
CA ASP A 116 -2.10 0.60 -12.59
C ASP A 116 -3.58 0.72 -13.03
N LYS A 117 -4.46 -0.19 -12.60
CA LYS A 117 -5.90 -0.06 -12.79
C LYS A 117 -6.48 1.15 -12.06
N VAL A 118 -6.07 1.36 -10.80
CA VAL A 118 -6.48 2.52 -10.00
C VAL A 118 -6.06 3.81 -10.70
N TYR A 119 -4.80 3.90 -11.15
CA TYR A 119 -4.30 5.06 -11.89
C TYR A 119 -5.09 5.31 -13.19
N GLU A 120 -5.28 4.25 -13.99
CA GLU A 120 -6.04 4.31 -15.25
C GLU A 120 -7.46 4.86 -15.01
N THR A 121 -8.18 4.29 -14.04
CA THR A 121 -9.55 4.69 -13.72
C THR A 121 -9.62 6.11 -13.16
N LEU A 122 -8.75 6.46 -12.21
CA LEU A 122 -8.70 7.80 -11.61
C LEU A 122 -8.46 8.89 -12.66
N MET A 123 -7.51 8.66 -13.57
CA MET A 123 -7.17 9.64 -14.61
C MET A 123 -8.28 9.79 -15.66
N ALA A 124 -9.11 8.76 -15.85
CA ALA A 124 -10.22 8.76 -16.80
C ALA A 124 -11.45 9.54 -16.30
N TYR A 125 -11.57 9.83 -15.00
CA TYR A 125 -12.71 10.61 -14.50
C TYR A 125 -12.72 12.03 -15.06
N ALA A 126 -13.90 12.57 -15.33
CA ALA A 126 -14.08 13.92 -15.84
C ALA A 126 -15.23 14.61 -15.10
N ALA A 127 -15.01 15.88 -14.80
CA ALA A 127 -15.99 16.78 -14.21
C ALA A 127 -17.10 17.05 -15.24
N ASP A 128 -18.33 16.65 -14.93
CA ASP A 128 -19.50 16.83 -15.77
C ASP A 128 -20.77 16.48 -14.97
N GLY A 129 -21.95 16.85 -15.46
CA GLY A 129 -23.20 16.75 -14.70
C GLY A 129 -23.31 17.76 -13.55
N GLY A 130 -24.19 17.46 -12.60
CA GLY A 130 -24.64 18.33 -11.53
C GLY A 130 -25.81 19.23 -11.96
N GLY A 131 -26.14 20.22 -11.14
CA GLY A 131 -27.15 21.23 -11.50
C GLY A 131 -27.63 22.05 -10.32
N ASP A 132 -27.72 21.44 -9.14
CA ASP A 132 -27.98 22.09 -7.86
C ASP A 132 -26.83 21.85 -6.87
N THR A 133 -26.60 22.83 -6.00
CA THR A 133 -25.81 22.64 -4.77
C THR A 133 -26.83 22.57 -3.64
N PRO A 134 -26.71 21.64 -2.67
CA PRO A 134 -25.63 20.67 -2.39
C PRO A 134 -25.62 19.35 -3.23
N GLU A 135 -24.52 18.58 -3.17
CA GLU A 135 -24.26 17.34 -3.94
C GLU A 135 -24.51 16.03 -3.14
N ASP A 136 -24.69 14.86 -3.78
CA ASP A 136 -24.97 13.56 -3.12
C ASP A 136 -23.76 12.86 -2.45
N VAL A 137 -23.09 13.60 -1.55
CA VAL A 137 -21.98 13.13 -0.70
C VAL A 137 -22.38 11.93 0.18
N ASN A 138 -23.64 11.87 0.60
CA ASN A 138 -24.13 10.79 1.47
C ASN A 138 -24.09 9.44 0.74
N SER A 139 -24.51 9.39 -0.53
CA SER A 139 -24.41 8.18 -1.36
C SER A 139 -22.97 7.75 -1.54
N ALA A 140 -22.06 8.69 -1.80
CA ALA A 140 -20.63 8.40 -1.98
C ALA A 140 -20.00 7.78 -0.72
N LEU A 141 -20.23 8.38 0.45
CA LEU A 141 -19.71 7.87 1.72
C LEU A 141 -20.32 6.50 2.08
N ASN A 142 -21.62 6.32 1.87
CA ASN A 142 -22.29 5.05 2.14
C ASN A 142 -21.74 3.94 1.22
N ASP A 143 -21.53 4.23 -0.06
CA ASP A 143 -20.98 3.27 -1.01
C ASP A 143 -19.51 2.94 -0.70
N ALA A 144 -18.69 3.94 -0.35
CA ALA A 144 -17.32 3.74 0.10
C ALA A 144 -17.26 2.82 1.35
N LEU A 145 -18.25 2.92 2.25
CA LEU A 145 -18.32 2.11 3.46
C LEU A 145 -18.87 0.69 3.23
N THR A 146 -19.82 0.53 2.30
CA THR A 146 -20.66 -0.68 2.21
C THR A 146 -20.44 -1.52 0.97
N LYS A 147 -20.09 -0.92 -0.17
CA LYS A 147 -19.81 -1.64 -1.43
C LYS A 147 -18.36 -2.11 -1.55
N MET A 148 -17.50 -1.64 -0.65
CA MET A 148 -16.11 -2.05 -0.56
C MET A 148 -15.99 -3.30 0.31
N GLN A 149 -15.33 -4.32 -0.21
CA GLN A 149 -15.03 -5.56 0.51
C GLN A 149 -13.84 -5.34 1.46
N TRP A 150 -14.04 -4.50 2.48
CA TRP A 150 -13.05 -4.19 3.50
C TRP A 150 -12.58 -5.46 4.22
N SER A 151 -11.28 -5.56 4.49
CA SER A 151 -10.72 -6.60 5.33
C SER A 151 -11.32 -6.54 6.74
N SER A 152 -11.59 -7.69 7.35
CA SER A 152 -12.11 -7.79 8.71
C SER A 152 -11.04 -7.81 9.80
N GLY A 153 -9.76 -7.91 9.42
CA GLY A 153 -8.62 -7.93 10.33
C GLY A 153 -8.35 -6.58 10.99
N LYS A 154 -7.74 -6.64 12.19
CA LYS A 154 -7.24 -5.47 12.95
C LYS A 154 -5.82 -5.07 12.54
N ASP A 155 -5.17 -5.86 11.71
CA ASP A 155 -3.85 -5.64 11.10
C ASP A 155 -3.93 -4.82 9.79
N THR A 156 -5.13 -4.34 9.44
CA THR A 156 -5.37 -3.51 8.27
C THR A 156 -5.77 -2.09 8.70
N LEU A 157 -4.97 -1.10 8.33
CA LEU A 157 -5.35 0.30 8.37
C LEU A 157 -6.38 0.59 7.28
N LYS A 158 -7.52 1.18 7.63
CA LYS A 158 -8.63 1.45 6.69
C LYS A 158 -8.99 2.91 6.71
N MET A 159 -9.00 3.54 5.53
CA MET A 159 -9.25 4.97 5.40
C MET A 159 -10.16 5.25 4.21
N ILE A 160 -11.17 6.10 4.42
CA ILE A 160 -11.93 6.74 3.35
C ILE A 160 -11.43 8.18 3.24
N PHE A 161 -11.23 8.67 2.02
CA PHE A 161 -10.95 10.05 1.71
C PHE A 161 -12.11 10.60 0.87
N LEU A 162 -12.88 11.52 1.44
CA LEU A 162 -13.88 12.31 0.69
C LEU A 162 -13.17 13.48 0.01
N VAL A 163 -13.38 13.70 -1.29
CA VAL A 163 -12.68 14.70 -2.11
C VAL A 163 -13.67 15.40 -3.04
N GLY A 164 -13.75 16.73 -3.02
CA GLY A 164 -14.87 17.47 -3.62
C GLY A 164 -15.00 18.91 -3.12
N ASP A 165 -15.87 19.71 -3.74
CA ASP A 165 -15.99 21.15 -3.48
C ASP A 165 -17.32 21.59 -2.86
N ALA A 166 -18.32 20.71 -2.80
CA ALA A 166 -19.67 21.00 -2.32
C ALA A 166 -20.02 20.38 -0.94
N PRO A 167 -20.99 20.96 -0.21
CA PRO A 167 -21.51 20.35 1.01
C PRO A 167 -22.41 19.15 0.70
N ALA A 168 -22.73 18.36 1.74
CA ALA A 168 -23.55 17.16 1.60
C ALA A 168 -25.05 17.50 1.50
N GLN A 169 -25.70 17.05 0.43
CA GLN A 169 -27.14 17.05 0.28
C GLN A 169 -27.77 15.93 1.11
N THR A 170 -28.95 16.18 1.68
CA THR A 170 -29.68 15.16 2.46
C THR A 170 -30.84 14.60 1.66
N TYR A 171 -30.84 13.29 1.47
CA TYR A 171 -31.94 12.55 0.88
C TYR A 171 -32.48 11.50 1.88
N ASN A 172 -33.79 11.24 1.83
CA ASN A 172 -34.47 10.37 2.81
C ASN A 172 -34.19 8.86 2.63
N ASP A 173 -33.63 8.46 1.49
CA ASP A 173 -33.39 7.06 1.10
C ASP A 173 -31.93 6.62 1.30
N THR A 174 -31.04 7.54 1.72
CA THR A 174 -29.61 7.29 1.90
C THR A 174 -29.20 7.64 3.32
N PRO A 175 -28.37 6.81 4.00
CA PRO A 175 -27.88 7.14 5.32
C PRO A 175 -27.15 8.50 5.32
N SER A 176 -27.47 9.34 6.31
CA SER A 176 -26.75 10.59 6.50
C SER A 176 -25.27 10.34 6.79
N TRP A 177 -24.39 11.29 6.44
CA TRP A 177 -22.97 11.22 6.76
C TRP A 177 -22.72 11.00 8.26
N LYS A 178 -23.60 11.48 9.14
CA LYS A 178 -23.53 11.22 10.59
C LYS A 178 -23.71 9.74 10.93
N GLN A 179 -24.67 9.07 10.28
CA GLN A 179 -24.88 7.63 10.45
C GLN A 179 -23.72 6.83 9.85
N THR A 180 -23.24 7.26 8.67
CA THR A 180 -22.10 6.63 7.98
C THR A 180 -20.80 6.77 8.78
N ALA A 181 -20.48 7.95 9.31
CA ALA A 181 -19.32 8.19 10.17
C ALA A 181 -19.33 7.29 11.41
N ARG A 182 -20.46 7.21 12.12
CA ARG A 182 -20.61 6.30 13.27
C ARG A 182 -20.41 4.83 12.88
N ALA A 183 -20.86 4.45 11.69
CA ALA A 183 -20.69 3.08 11.19
C ALA A 183 -19.24 2.80 10.75
N ALA A 184 -18.52 3.80 10.23
CA ALA A 184 -17.11 3.72 9.88
C ALA A 184 -16.23 3.52 11.13
N VAL A 185 -16.45 4.31 12.19
CA VAL A 185 -15.73 4.15 13.48
C VAL A 185 -15.92 2.74 14.05
N ARG A 186 -17.14 2.18 14.02
CA ARG A 186 -17.39 0.80 14.48
C ARG A 186 -16.68 -0.28 13.66
N LYS A 187 -16.21 0.05 12.45
CA LYS A 187 -15.46 -0.85 11.57
C LYS A 187 -13.95 -0.56 11.57
N ASP A 188 -13.48 0.32 12.46
CA ASP A 188 -12.11 0.83 12.52
C ASP A 188 -11.69 1.48 11.17
N ILE A 189 -12.58 2.30 10.60
CA ILE A 189 -12.36 3.02 9.34
C ILE A 189 -12.39 4.53 9.62
N TYR A 190 -11.26 5.20 9.37
CA TYR A 190 -11.18 6.67 9.42
C TYR A 190 -11.86 7.27 8.19
N ILE A 191 -12.55 8.41 8.34
CA ILE A 191 -12.98 9.23 7.20
C ILE A 191 -12.23 10.55 7.25
N ASN A 192 -11.28 10.72 6.32
CA ASN A 192 -10.58 11.96 6.06
C ASN A 192 -11.33 12.76 4.98
N THR A 193 -11.23 14.08 5.01
CA THR A 193 -11.90 14.96 4.04
C THR A 193 -10.91 15.93 3.39
N ILE A 194 -10.98 16.08 2.07
CA ILE A 194 -10.09 16.89 1.23
C ILE A 194 -10.92 17.86 0.40
N GLN A 195 -11.18 19.04 0.96
CA GLN A 195 -12.00 20.02 0.28
C GLN A 195 -11.24 20.61 -0.90
N CYS A 196 -11.88 20.67 -2.06
CA CYS A 196 -11.42 21.40 -3.23
C CYS A 196 -12.04 22.81 -3.22
N GLY A 197 -11.22 23.83 -3.43
CA GLY A 197 -11.66 25.21 -3.33
C GLY A 197 -11.87 25.67 -1.89
N GLY A 198 -12.83 26.57 -1.66
CA GLY A 198 -12.92 27.31 -0.39
C GLY A 198 -14.32 27.70 0.04
N ASP A 199 -15.35 26.96 -0.40
CA ASP A 199 -16.71 27.20 0.07
C ASP A 199 -16.82 27.02 1.61
N PRO A 200 -17.31 28.02 2.36
CA PRO A 200 -17.40 27.95 3.82
C PRO A 200 -18.41 26.93 4.35
N ALA A 201 -19.50 26.65 3.63
CA ALA A 201 -20.50 25.67 4.04
C ALA A 201 -19.95 24.24 3.87
N THR A 202 -19.23 23.99 2.77
CA THR A 202 -18.40 22.80 2.55
C THR A 202 -17.40 22.67 3.70
N THR A 203 -16.61 23.72 3.99
CA THR A 203 -15.58 23.69 5.06
C THR A 203 -16.15 23.23 6.40
N THR A 204 -17.30 23.79 6.78
CA THR A 204 -17.95 23.46 8.05
C THR A 204 -18.36 22.00 8.08
N THR A 205 -19.11 21.56 7.07
CA THR A 205 -19.63 20.18 6.98
C THR A 205 -18.50 19.15 6.91
N TRP A 206 -17.43 19.45 6.16
CA TRP A 206 -16.32 18.54 5.92
C TRP A 206 -15.45 18.34 7.15
N LYS A 207 -15.26 19.40 7.97
CA LYS A 207 -14.62 19.29 9.29
C LYS A 207 -15.44 18.44 10.25
N GLU A 208 -16.77 18.62 10.24
CA GLU A 208 -17.66 17.80 11.08
C GLU A 208 -17.63 16.31 10.68
N ILE A 209 -17.64 16.00 9.38
CA ILE A 209 -17.52 14.62 8.87
C ILE A 209 -16.21 14.00 9.34
N ALA A 210 -15.09 14.68 9.12
CA ALA A 210 -13.78 14.16 9.51
C ALA A 210 -13.69 13.92 11.02
N HIS A 211 -14.11 14.90 11.82
CA HIS A 211 -14.10 14.79 13.27
C HIS A 211 -14.97 13.64 13.79
N ALA A 212 -16.17 13.46 13.23
CA ALA A 212 -17.11 12.41 13.63
C ALA A 212 -16.62 10.98 13.30
N ALA A 213 -15.60 10.86 12.44
CA ALA A 213 -15.02 9.59 12.02
C ALA A 213 -13.52 9.49 12.34
N GLU A 214 -13.06 10.23 13.36
CA GLU A 214 -11.67 10.23 13.86
C GLU A 214 -10.61 10.59 12.81
N GLY A 215 -11.03 11.16 11.68
CA GLY A 215 -10.18 11.56 10.57
C GLY A 215 -9.61 12.96 10.70
N ARG A 216 -9.09 13.46 9.58
CA ARG A 216 -8.53 14.80 9.42
C ARG A 216 -9.13 15.49 8.20
N PHE A 217 -9.21 16.81 8.30
CA PHE A 217 -9.63 17.69 7.21
C PHE A 217 -8.38 18.29 6.58
N ALA A 218 -8.39 18.45 5.26
CA ALA A 218 -7.40 19.22 4.53
C ALA A 218 -8.07 19.96 3.38
N GLN A 219 -7.43 21.02 2.88
CA GLN A 219 -7.99 21.86 1.82
C GLN A 219 -7.01 22.07 0.66
N ILE A 220 -7.50 21.84 -0.55
CA ILE A 220 -6.83 22.12 -1.82
C ILE A 220 -7.32 23.48 -2.32
N ALA A 221 -6.39 24.40 -2.59
CA ALA A 221 -6.71 25.74 -3.08
C ALA A 221 -7.48 25.73 -4.42
N GLN A 222 -8.16 26.84 -4.75
CA GLN A 222 -8.99 26.94 -5.97
C GLN A 222 -8.21 26.80 -7.28
N ASP A 223 -6.89 26.91 -7.27
CA ASP A 223 -6.04 26.56 -8.41
C ASP A 223 -5.77 25.05 -8.48
N GLY A 224 -6.54 24.22 -7.77
CA GLY A 224 -6.34 22.78 -7.65
C GLY A 224 -5.14 22.41 -6.78
N GLY A 225 -4.62 23.36 -5.98
CA GLY A 225 -3.39 23.17 -5.23
C GLY A 225 -2.24 22.79 -6.17
N VAL A 226 -2.29 23.32 -7.42
CA VAL A 226 -1.17 23.27 -8.36
C VAL A 226 -0.13 24.24 -7.81
N ALA A 227 0.42 23.85 -6.69
CA ALA A 227 1.73 24.22 -6.26
C ALA A 227 2.69 23.75 -7.36
N VAL A 228 2.73 24.42 -8.54
CA VAL A 228 3.45 24.10 -9.78
C VAL A 228 4.21 22.81 -9.58
N ALA A 229 3.58 21.67 -9.84
CA ALA A 229 4.23 20.39 -9.71
C ALA A 229 5.53 20.55 -10.49
N VAL A 230 6.65 20.72 -9.77
CA VAL A 230 7.81 21.40 -10.32
C VAL A 230 8.30 20.46 -11.40
N VAL A 231 8.10 20.83 -12.65
CA VAL A 231 8.58 20.03 -13.76
C VAL A 231 10.09 20.03 -13.61
N THR A 232 10.65 18.86 -13.34
CA THR A 232 12.08 18.74 -13.11
C THR A 232 12.75 18.23 -14.37
N PRO A 233 14.05 18.53 -14.56
CA PRO A 233 14.84 17.92 -15.62
C PRO A 233 14.88 16.38 -15.57
N PHE A 234 14.44 15.77 -14.47
CA PHE A 234 14.48 14.33 -14.23
C PHE A 234 13.18 13.61 -14.61
N ASP A 235 12.08 14.32 -14.81
CA ASP A 235 10.74 13.72 -14.97
C ASP A 235 10.65 12.86 -16.24
N ALA A 236 11.24 13.32 -17.34
CA ALA A 236 11.25 12.59 -18.62
C ALA A 236 12.03 11.26 -18.52
N ASP A 237 13.18 11.29 -17.86
CA ASP A 237 14.03 10.12 -17.63
C ASP A 237 13.35 9.12 -16.69
N LEU A 238 12.71 9.59 -15.60
CA LEU A 238 11.91 8.75 -14.70
C LEU A 238 10.76 8.07 -15.47
N SER A 239 10.07 8.82 -16.32
CA SER A 239 9.00 8.29 -17.17
C SER A 239 9.53 7.23 -18.16
N HIS A 240 10.70 7.46 -18.76
CA HIS A 240 11.35 6.49 -19.63
C HIS A 240 11.76 5.21 -18.88
N LEU A 241 12.43 5.34 -17.73
CA LEU A 241 12.83 4.21 -16.90
C LEU A 241 11.62 3.39 -16.44
N ALA A 242 10.50 4.03 -16.10
CA ALA A 242 9.26 3.33 -15.76
C ALA A 242 8.71 2.51 -16.93
N ARG A 243 8.78 3.01 -18.17
CA ARG A 243 8.39 2.23 -19.36
C ARG A 243 9.33 1.05 -19.60
N GLU A 244 10.63 1.21 -19.37
CA GLU A 244 11.57 0.10 -19.45
C GLU A 244 11.33 -0.94 -18.35
N LEU A 245 10.94 -0.49 -17.15
CA LEU A 245 10.58 -1.35 -16.03
C LEU A 245 9.35 -2.21 -16.37
N ASP A 246 8.35 -1.62 -17.03
CA ASP A 246 7.13 -2.32 -17.47
C ASP A 246 7.43 -3.48 -18.45
N LYS A 247 8.52 -3.42 -19.21
CA LYS A 247 8.97 -4.51 -20.11
C LYS A 247 9.59 -5.70 -19.36
N THR A 248 9.91 -5.55 -18.08
CA THR A 248 10.48 -6.63 -17.26
C THR A 248 9.43 -7.52 -16.63
N TYR A 249 8.15 -7.20 -16.75
CA TYR A 249 7.07 -8.03 -16.21
C TYR A 249 6.85 -9.28 -17.05
N LEU A 250 6.50 -10.36 -16.37
CA LEU A 250 6.12 -11.66 -16.91
C LEU A 250 4.81 -12.07 -16.23
N THR A 251 3.72 -11.43 -16.63
CA THR A 251 2.40 -11.72 -16.08
C THR A 251 2.01 -13.16 -16.42
N TYR A 252 1.65 -13.97 -15.41
CA TYR A 252 1.14 -15.34 -15.55
C TYR A 252 -0.32 -15.43 -15.10
N GLY A 253 -0.99 -16.56 -15.36
CA GLY A 253 -2.42 -16.76 -15.05
C GLY A 253 -3.25 -17.04 -16.30
N ALA A 254 -4.58 -16.90 -16.24
CA ALA A 254 -5.45 -17.18 -17.39
C ALA A 254 -5.21 -16.19 -18.55
N ALA A 255 -5.16 -16.66 -19.80
CA ALA A 255 -4.81 -15.82 -20.95
C ALA A 255 -5.62 -14.51 -21.09
N PRO A 256 -6.96 -14.50 -20.90
CA PRO A 256 -7.75 -13.27 -20.95
C PRO A 256 -7.35 -12.27 -19.85
N GLU A 257 -7.13 -12.76 -18.63
CA GLU A 257 -6.74 -11.94 -17.47
C GLU A 257 -5.35 -11.34 -17.65
N ARG A 258 -4.38 -12.14 -18.12
CA ARG A 258 -3.03 -11.66 -18.44
C ARG A 258 -3.08 -10.53 -19.47
N LYS A 259 -3.85 -10.73 -20.56
CA LYS A 259 -3.99 -9.71 -21.60
C LYS A 259 -4.61 -8.43 -21.04
N ALA A 260 -5.69 -8.55 -20.27
CA ALA A 260 -6.35 -7.40 -19.67
C ALA A 260 -5.40 -6.58 -18.76
N LYS A 261 -4.61 -7.25 -17.93
CA LYS A 261 -3.62 -6.61 -17.06
C LYS A 261 -2.48 -5.95 -17.83
N MET A 262 -1.95 -6.64 -18.85
CA MET A 262 -0.93 -6.07 -19.74
C MET A 262 -1.45 -4.81 -20.45
N ASP A 263 -2.69 -4.85 -20.95
CA ASP A 263 -3.31 -3.70 -21.62
C ASP A 263 -3.57 -2.55 -20.63
N THR A 264 -4.03 -2.83 -19.40
CA THR A 264 -4.18 -1.82 -18.34
C THR A 264 -2.86 -1.17 -17.97
N ARG A 265 -1.79 -1.95 -17.77
CA ARG A 265 -0.45 -1.42 -17.50
C ARG A 265 0.05 -0.54 -18.64
N ALA A 266 -0.19 -0.95 -19.90
CA ALA A 266 0.18 -0.18 -21.08
C ALA A 266 -0.60 1.15 -21.17
N ARG A 267 -1.92 1.14 -20.95
CA ARG A 267 -2.75 2.36 -20.93
C ARG A 267 -2.35 3.30 -19.79
N ALA A 268 -2.13 2.79 -18.59
CA ALA A 268 -1.62 3.58 -17.47
C ALA A 268 -0.24 4.19 -17.77
N GLY A 269 0.65 3.43 -18.43
CA GLY A 269 1.94 3.93 -18.92
C GLY A 269 1.81 5.04 -19.96
N ALA A 270 0.87 4.92 -20.90
CA ALA A 270 0.60 5.93 -21.91
C ALA A 270 0.00 7.22 -21.31
N LEU A 271 -0.96 7.09 -20.38
CA LEU A 271 -1.54 8.23 -19.65
C LEU A 271 -0.46 9.00 -18.87
N ALA A 272 0.47 8.28 -18.22
CA ALA A 272 1.59 8.88 -17.51
C ALA A 272 2.64 9.53 -18.45
N ALA A 273 2.62 9.25 -19.75
CA ALA A 273 3.56 9.86 -20.70
C ALA A 273 3.14 11.27 -21.16
N ALA A 274 1.92 11.72 -20.82
CA ALA A 274 1.45 13.06 -21.18
C ALA A 274 2.28 14.15 -20.46
N PRO A 275 2.73 15.22 -21.16
CA PRO A 275 3.56 16.28 -20.56
C PRO A 275 2.93 16.96 -19.34
N ALA A 276 1.62 17.18 -19.36
CA ALA A 276 0.87 17.76 -18.23
C ALA A 276 0.90 16.89 -16.96
N MET A 277 1.30 15.62 -17.08
CA MET A 277 1.36 14.63 -16.02
C MET A 277 2.80 14.30 -15.60
N ALA A 278 3.82 14.99 -16.13
CA ALA A 278 5.23 14.61 -15.91
C ALA A 278 5.62 14.44 -14.42
N PRO A 279 5.20 15.32 -13.49
CA PRO A 279 5.48 15.12 -12.07
C PRO A 279 4.77 13.90 -11.47
N VAL A 280 3.53 13.64 -11.87
CA VAL A 280 2.72 12.48 -11.43
C VAL A 280 3.31 11.18 -11.98
N ALA A 281 3.82 11.23 -13.21
CA ALA A 281 4.50 10.13 -13.86
C ALA A 281 5.83 9.78 -13.17
N ALA A 282 6.58 10.81 -12.73
CA ALA A 282 7.76 10.64 -11.91
C ALA A 282 7.44 9.98 -10.56
N ASP A 283 6.39 10.44 -9.87
CA ASP A 283 5.94 9.83 -8.61
C ASP A 283 5.48 8.37 -8.81
N ARG A 284 4.76 8.10 -9.92
CA ARG A 284 4.39 6.73 -10.32
C ARG A 284 5.63 5.87 -10.59
N ALA A 285 6.66 6.42 -11.24
CA ALA A 285 7.92 5.71 -11.49
C ALA A 285 8.59 5.32 -10.17
N ALA A 286 8.69 6.27 -9.24
CA ALA A 286 9.25 6.03 -7.91
C ALA A 286 8.48 4.95 -7.14
N ALA A 287 7.14 5.03 -7.10
CA ALA A 287 6.29 4.03 -6.45
C ALA A 287 6.46 2.64 -7.07
N LYS A 288 6.55 2.53 -8.40
CA LYS A 288 6.83 1.26 -9.10
C LYS A 288 8.20 0.68 -8.72
N ALA A 289 9.19 1.52 -8.45
CA ALA A 289 10.52 1.06 -8.10
C ALA A 289 10.66 0.65 -6.63
N SER A 290 9.88 1.27 -5.74
CA SER A 290 9.92 1.00 -4.29
C SER A 290 9.03 -0.16 -3.86
N ALA A 291 7.90 -0.38 -4.54
CA ALA A 291 6.94 -1.42 -4.20
C ALA A 291 7.44 -2.81 -4.62
N ALA A 292 7.37 -3.76 -3.69
CA ALA A 292 7.26 -5.18 -4.06
C ALA A 292 5.82 -5.38 -4.51
N ARG A 293 5.54 -5.18 -5.79
CA ARG A 293 4.21 -5.32 -6.35
C ARG A 293 3.73 -6.76 -6.15
N SER A 294 2.71 -6.93 -5.32
CA SER A 294 2.17 -8.24 -4.93
C SER A 294 0.78 -8.46 -5.51
N ASP A 295 0.55 -7.99 -6.75
CA ASP A 295 -0.60 -8.34 -7.58
C ASP A 295 -0.64 -9.86 -7.88
N GLY A 296 0.42 -10.58 -7.47
CA GLY A 296 0.43 -12.02 -7.25
C GLY A 296 0.51 -12.83 -8.54
N ASP A 297 0.82 -12.16 -9.64
CA ASP A 297 0.69 -12.67 -10.99
C ASP A 297 1.90 -12.32 -11.87
N ASP A 298 3.02 -11.88 -11.29
CA ASP A 298 4.27 -11.65 -12.01
C ASP A 298 5.30 -12.74 -11.67
N LEU A 299 5.82 -13.44 -12.69
CA LEU A 299 6.75 -14.55 -12.50
C LEU A 299 8.11 -14.12 -11.95
N VAL A 300 8.55 -12.88 -12.19
CA VAL A 300 9.83 -12.38 -11.68
C VAL A 300 9.72 -12.09 -10.18
N ASP A 301 8.61 -11.50 -9.75
CA ASP A 301 8.32 -11.32 -8.32
C ASP A 301 8.08 -12.67 -7.62
N LEU A 302 7.37 -13.60 -8.27
CA LEU A 302 7.20 -14.97 -7.76
C LEU A 302 8.53 -15.70 -7.63
N ALA A 303 9.43 -15.57 -8.62
CA ALA A 303 10.78 -16.13 -8.56
C ALA A 303 11.57 -15.56 -7.38
N THR A 304 11.45 -14.26 -7.12
CA THR A 304 12.07 -13.64 -5.94
C THR A 304 11.48 -14.19 -4.64
N ALA A 305 10.15 -14.29 -4.54
CA ALA A 305 9.46 -14.78 -3.35
C ALA A 305 9.71 -16.27 -3.06
N LYS A 306 9.83 -17.11 -4.10
CA LYS A 306 10.05 -18.56 -3.98
C LYS A 306 11.54 -18.95 -3.88
N GLY A 307 12.45 -17.99 -4.05
CA GLY A 307 13.89 -18.22 -3.97
C GLY A 307 14.51 -18.78 -5.25
N GLY A 308 13.97 -18.43 -6.42
CA GLY A 308 14.56 -18.69 -7.74
C GLY A 308 13.52 -18.97 -8.84
N ALA A 309 13.92 -18.77 -10.10
CA ALA A 309 13.06 -19.00 -11.26
C ALA A 309 12.52 -20.44 -11.37
N VAL A 310 13.31 -21.44 -10.98
CA VAL A 310 12.90 -22.87 -11.03
C VAL A 310 11.67 -23.12 -10.16
N ARG A 311 11.71 -22.70 -8.89
CA ARG A 311 10.59 -22.90 -7.96
C ARG A 311 9.34 -22.10 -8.34
N ALA A 312 9.52 -20.95 -9.00
CA ALA A 312 8.40 -20.20 -9.55
C ALA A 312 7.73 -20.94 -10.72
N LEU A 313 8.53 -21.44 -11.66
CA LEU A 313 8.03 -22.23 -12.79
C LEU A 313 7.31 -23.50 -12.34
N GLU A 314 7.84 -24.20 -11.33
CA GLU A 314 7.18 -25.39 -10.73
C GLU A 314 5.82 -25.08 -10.11
N SER A 315 5.59 -23.82 -9.70
CA SER A 315 4.34 -23.38 -9.06
C SER A 315 3.30 -22.82 -10.02
N VAL A 316 3.58 -22.80 -11.33
CA VAL A 316 2.69 -22.24 -12.35
C VAL A 316 2.46 -23.28 -13.45
N SER A 317 1.21 -23.47 -13.86
CA SER A 317 0.89 -24.44 -14.93
C SER A 317 1.41 -23.97 -16.29
N ALA A 318 1.63 -24.90 -17.21
CA ALA A 318 2.13 -24.58 -18.55
C ALA A 318 1.19 -23.64 -19.32
N GLU A 319 -0.12 -23.75 -19.13
CA GLU A 319 -1.15 -22.93 -19.76
C GLU A 319 -1.13 -21.49 -19.23
N ALA A 320 -0.79 -21.36 -17.93
CA ALA A 320 -0.70 -20.09 -17.23
C ALA A 320 0.58 -19.32 -17.57
N LEU A 321 1.57 -19.94 -18.22
CA LEU A 321 2.81 -19.29 -18.62
C LEU A 321 2.55 -18.12 -19.59
N PRO A 322 3.27 -16.99 -19.42
CA PRO A 322 3.27 -15.90 -20.38
C PRO A 322 3.77 -16.35 -21.75
N ASP A 323 3.31 -15.68 -22.80
CA ASP A 323 3.63 -16.03 -24.19
C ASP A 323 5.13 -16.04 -24.47
N GLU A 324 5.90 -15.15 -23.82
CA GLU A 324 7.36 -15.09 -23.93
C GLU A 324 8.06 -16.38 -23.47
N LEU A 325 7.43 -17.19 -22.61
CA LEU A 325 8.01 -18.42 -22.05
C LEU A 325 7.45 -19.69 -22.70
N ARG A 326 6.33 -19.61 -23.42
CA ARG A 326 5.70 -20.76 -24.06
C ARG A 326 6.57 -21.30 -25.19
N GLY A 327 6.66 -22.62 -25.30
CA GLY A 327 7.48 -23.31 -26.30
C GLY A 327 8.99 -23.28 -26.04
N LYS A 328 9.44 -22.67 -24.94
CA LYS A 328 10.84 -22.68 -24.51
C LYS A 328 11.12 -23.85 -23.57
N ASN A 329 12.35 -24.34 -23.56
CA ASN A 329 12.77 -25.35 -22.59
C ASN A 329 13.05 -24.72 -21.21
N ALA A 330 13.19 -25.55 -20.17
CA ALA A 330 13.34 -25.09 -18.79
C ALA A 330 14.56 -24.17 -18.58
N GLU A 331 15.68 -24.42 -19.25
CA GLU A 331 16.89 -23.61 -19.10
C GLU A 331 16.71 -22.23 -19.78
N GLU A 332 16.04 -22.20 -20.94
CA GLU A 332 15.69 -20.95 -21.61
C GLU A 332 14.70 -20.12 -20.78
N GLN A 333 13.67 -20.75 -20.21
CA GLN A 333 12.69 -20.08 -19.36
C GLN A 333 13.36 -19.46 -18.13
N LYS A 334 14.20 -20.24 -17.44
CA LYS A 334 15.01 -19.78 -16.31
C LYS A 334 15.89 -18.58 -16.70
N LYS A 335 16.61 -18.67 -17.82
CA LYS A 335 17.48 -17.60 -18.30
C LYS A 335 16.72 -16.30 -18.57
N ILE A 336 15.51 -16.38 -19.12
CA ILE A 336 14.65 -15.21 -19.37
C ILE A 336 14.20 -14.57 -18.05
N ILE A 337 13.72 -15.38 -17.11
CA ILE A 337 13.25 -14.88 -15.80
C ILE A 337 14.39 -14.20 -15.05
N GLU A 338 15.56 -14.84 -14.93
CA GLU A 338 16.72 -14.27 -14.23
C GLU A 338 17.30 -13.04 -14.95
N GLY A 339 17.26 -13.02 -16.29
CA GLY A 339 17.64 -11.85 -17.09
C GLY A 339 16.72 -10.66 -16.84
N LYS A 340 15.39 -10.88 -16.83
CA LYS A 340 14.41 -9.83 -16.51
C LYS A 340 14.50 -9.36 -15.07
N LYS A 341 14.76 -10.28 -14.13
CA LYS A 341 15.04 -9.95 -12.72
C LYS A 341 16.23 -9.00 -12.59
N THR A 342 17.36 -9.37 -13.20
CA THR A 342 18.58 -8.53 -13.19
C THR A 342 18.34 -7.15 -13.81
N LYS A 343 17.64 -7.11 -14.96
CA LYS A 343 17.26 -5.84 -15.61
C LYS A 343 16.35 -5.00 -14.71
N ARG A 344 15.37 -5.62 -14.06
CA ARG A 344 14.43 -4.97 -13.13
C ARG A 344 15.16 -4.33 -11.96
N GLU A 345 16.04 -5.07 -11.29
CA GLU A 345 16.84 -4.56 -10.16
C GLU A 345 17.74 -3.39 -10.55
N LEU A 346 18.30 -3.40 -11.77
CA LEU A 346 19.06 -2.26 -12.30
C LEU A 346 18.17 -1.03 -12.51
N LEU A 347 17.04 -1.19 -13.20
CA LEU A 347 16.11 -0.09 -13.48
C LEU A 347 15.53 0.51 -12.18
N GLN A 348 15.17 -0.34 -11.22
CA GLN A 348 14.69 0.10 -9.90
C GLN A 348 15.73 0.95 -9.18
N ARG A 349 17.01 0.54 -9.19
CA ARG A 349 18.10 1.34 -8.61
C ARG A 349 18.24 2.69 -9.30
N GLN A 350 18.23 2.72 -10.63
CA GLN A 350 18.31 3.96 -11.40
C GLN A 350 17.16 4.92 -11.09
N ILE A 351 15.93 4.40 -11.00
CA ILE A 351 14.75 5.19 -10.63
C ILE A 351 14.91 5.76 -9.22
N VAL A 352 15.33 4.95 -8.24
CA VAL A 352 15.52 5.42 -6.85
C VAL A 352 16.60 6.50 -6.76
N GLU A 353 17.72 6.34 -7.45
CA GLU A 353 18.78 7.35 -7.49
C GLU A 353 18.33 8.66 -8.15
N LEU A 354 17.59 8.55 -9.26
CA LEU A 354 17.08 9.70 -9.98
C LEU A 354 15.98 10.43 -9.20
N GLN A 355 15.13 9.68 -8.50
CA GLN A 355 14.11 10.24 -7.61
C GLN A 355 14.73 11.05 -6.47
N LYS A 356 15.84 10.57 -5.86
CA LYS A 356 16.57 11.36 -4.84
C LYS A 356 17.07 12.70 -5.39
N LYS A 357 17.56 12.72 -6.63
CA LYS A 357 17.99 13.96 -7.30
C LYS A 357 16.79 14.90 -7.55
N ARG A 358 15.66 14.34 -7.96
CA ARG A 358 14.40 15.08 -8.15
C ARG A 358 13.92 15.72 -6.85
N GLU A 359 13.87 14.97 -5.75
CA GLU A 359 13.46 15.47 -4.43
C GLU A 359 14.40 16.58 -3.94
N ALA A 360 15.72 16.41 -4.08
CA ALA A 360 16.69 17.45 -3.74
C ALA A 360 16.50 18.74 -4.56
N HIS A 361 16.17 18.61 -5.86
CA HIS A 361 15.90 19.74 -6.73
C HIS A 361 14.62 20.49 -6.34
N ILE A 362 13.54 19.75 -6.04
CA ILE A 362 12.28 20.32 -5.57
C ILE A 362 12.50 21.05 -4.24
N ALA A 363 13.20 20.44 -3.28
CA ALA A 363 13.51 21.04 -1.99
C ALA A 363 14.35 22.32 -2.12
N ALA A 364 15.32 22.35 -3.03
CA ALA A 364 16.12 23.54 -3.32
C ALA A 364 15.26 24.67 -3.93
N ALA A 365 14.36 24.34 -4.86
CA ALA A 365 13.44 25.30 -5.46
C ALA A 365 12.45 25.89 -4.44
N ALA A 366 11.92 25.05 -3.53
CA ALA A 366 11.01 25.49 -2.46
C ALA A 366 11.67 26.49 -1.49
N LYS A 367 12.94 26.28 -1.12
CA LYS A 367 13.71 27.22 -0.30
C LYS A 367 13.96 28.57 -0.96
N ALA A 368 14.06 28.60 -2.30
CA ALA A 368 14.34 29.83 -3.06
C ALA A 368 13.11 30.73 -3.28
N LYS A 369 11.90 30.16 -3.23
CA LYS A 369 10.63 30.88 -3.29
C LYS A 369 9.65 30.24 -2.29
N PRO A 370 9.63 30.70 -1.03
CA PRO A 370 8.61 30.29 -0.07
C PRO A 370 7.26 30.89 -0.49
N SER A 371 6.64 30.32 -1.52
CA SER A 371 5.20 30.49 -1.74
C SER A 371 4.46 29.76 -0.61
N ALA A 372 3.19 30.12 -0.38
CA ALA A 372 2.25 29.41 0.51
C ALA A 372 1.91 27.98 0.05
N LYS A 373 2.84 27.32 -0.65
CA LYS A 373 2.79 25.92 -1.04
C LYS A 373 3.10 25.05 0.19
N ASP A 374 2.47 23.89 0.22
CA ASP A 374 2.78 22.73 1.06
C ASP A 374 2.03 22.58 2.39
N ALA A 375 1.14 23.50 2.78
CA ALA A 375 0.29 23.29 3.97
C ALA A 375 -0.64 22.08 3.82
N PHE A 376 -1.25 21.89 2.65
CA PHE A 376 -2.10 20.73 2.34
C PHE A 376 -1.32 19.42 2.38
N ASP A 377 -0.19 19.35 1.68
CA ASP A 377 0.59 18.11 1.58
C ASP A 377 1.13 17.74 2.97
N ALA A 378 1.59 18.71 3.76
CA ALA A 378 1.99 18.47 5.14
C ALA A 378 0.83 17.97 6.01
N GLU A 379 -0.34 18.63 5.98
CA GLU A 379 -1.48 18.25 6.82
C GLU A 379 -2.00 16.84 6.50
N VAL A 380 -2.08 16.48 5.21
CA VAL A 380 -2.51 15.14 4.78
C VAL A 380 -1.44 14.09 5.07
N VAL A 381 -0.17 14.38 4.84
CA VAL A 381 0.93 13.45 5.14
C VAL A 381 1.02 13.20 6.63
N ASP A 382 0.96 14.24 7.46
CA ASP A 382 0.98 14.12 8.91
C ASP A 382 -0.22 13.31 9.42
N ALA A 383 -1.40 13.52 8.84
CA ALA A 383 -2.60 12.73 9.13
C ALA A 383 -2.39 11.23 8.82
N ILE A 384 -1.89 10.93 7.62
CA ILE A 384 -1.60 9.56 7.19
C ILE A 384 -0.55 8.94 8.11
N HIS A 385 0.54 9.64 8.38
CA HIS A 385 1.63 9.14 9.21
C HIS A 385 1.17 8.88 10.65
N ALA A 386 0.34 9.74 11.22
CA ALA A 386 -0.23 9.54 12.55
C ALA A 386 -1.17 8.32 12.60
N GLN A 387 -2.13 8.23 11.67
CA GLN A 387 -3.05 7.09 11.57
C GLN A 387 -2.31 5.77 11.26
N ALA A 388 -1.28 5.84 10.43
CA ALA A 388 -0.43 4.71 10.08
C ALA A 388 0.46 4.25 11.26
N ALA A 389 0.94 5.18 12.09
CA ALA A 389 1.69 4.86 13.30
C ALA A 389 0.84 4.06 14.30
N GLU A 390 -0.45 4.39 14.44
CA GLU A 390 -1.41 3.60 15.25
C GLU A 390 -1.55 2.15 14.72
N ALA A 391 -1.39 1.96 13.41
CA ALA A 391 -1.38 0.65 12.77
C ALA A 391 0.01 -0.02 12.67
N GLY A 392 1.03 0.54 13.35
CA GLY A 392 2.39 -0.02 13.40
C GLY A 392 3.27 0.26 12.17
N LEU A 393 2.88 1.20 11.32
CA LEU A 393 3.69 1.68 10.20
C LEU A 393 4.60 2.83 10.60
N SER A 394 5.77 2.93 9.96
CA SER A 394 6.73 4.01 10.18
C SER A 394 7.34 4.48 8.87
N TYR A 395 7.59 5.78 8.75
CA TYR A 395 8.13 6.41 7.55
C TYR A 395 9.61 6.76 7.70
#